data_AF-A0A168BK43-F1
#
_entry.id   AF-A0A168BK43-F1
#
_cell.length_a   1.000
_cell.length_b   1.000
_cell.length_c   1.000
_cell.angle_alpha   90.00
_cell.angle_beta   90.00
_cell.angle_gamma   90.00
#
_symmetry.space_group_name_H-M   'P 1'
#
loop_
_entity.id
_entity.type
_entity.pdbx_description
1 polymer ?
#
loop_
_entity_poly.entity_id
_entity_poly.type
_entity_poly.pdbx_seq_one_letter_code
_entity_poly.pdbx_strand_id
1 'polypeptide(L)'
;MQDMDSDDKLSYFQTAGIHGMPYIQWDNAGLRQGSQWLGYCPHGEPLFLPWHRPYVLLFEEQLVQHATDIAETYPESVRDQYIDAAKSLRAPYWDWAADNAVPPASVPDMLTINVASGDGIQSSGALNQPSPKLRYTPGFSERSPYSANNNLRNRNLKGNLYAAFVYARDFNQFAMTDNNGVGLEQIHNWIHGDASCGQQFWQPDLSGFDPLFMRNHANVDRLWAYWQYIKPAQATFTNSYYGQSRFGSAQGTLITPDSPLQPFFGTQSRMHTTRSVANINGWATHLQKSATALINEKCGNQGWFSKRARVSSQYFARFEIDRTHVERPSTVAVFIDGTKAGDVTVMPQPPVGIMKGSFMIDSFVQDTLARTAGPNGTVASIAHLVSIEITKVSRMILVIDPSLAVN
;
A
#
# COMPACT_ATOMS: atom_id res chain seq x y z
N MET A 1 6.75 16.74 -13.69
CA MET A 1 7.21 15.73 -12.69
C MET A 1 8.22 14.73 -13.25
N GLN A 2 7.86 13.81 -14.15
CA GLN A 2 8.75 12.71 -14.57
C GLN A 2 9.91 13.16 -15.48
N ASP A 3 9.67 14.15 -16.34
CA ASP A 3 10.70 14.71 -17.24
C ASP A 3 11.66 15.70 -16.55
N MET A 4 11.41 16.03 -15.28
CA MET A 4 12.29 16.93 -14.52
C MET A 4 13.67 16.30 -14.32
N ASP A 5 14.66 17.15 -14.07
CA ASP A 5 15.99 16.69 -13.70
C ASP A 5 15.92 15.77 -12.47
N SER A 6 16.66 14.65 -12.50
CA SER A 6 16.71 13.72 -11.37
C SER A 6 17.39 14.33 -10.15
N ASP A 7 18.13 15.43 -10.31
CA ASP A 7 18.75 16.16 -9.20
C ASP A 7 17.80 17.21 -8.59
N ASP A 8 16.70 17.54 -9.28
CA ASP A 8 15.67 18.41 -8.72
C ASP A 8 14.94 17.68 -7.60
N LYS A 9 15.03 18.23 -6.38
CA LYS A 9 14.43 17.72 -5.14
C LYS A 9 12.94 17.37 -5.28
N LEU A 10 12.20 18.08 -6.13
CA LEU A 10 10.76 17.91 -6.36
C LEU A 10 10.44 17.13 -7.64
N SER A 11 11.46 16.60 -8.33
CA SER A 11 11.25 15.66 -9.44
C SER A 11 10.55 14.39 -8.97
N TYR A 12 9.87 13.71 -9.90
CA TYR A 12 9.29 12.41 -9.60
C TYR A 12 10.35 11.42 -9.09
N PHE A 13 11.57 11.49 -9.61
CA PHE A 13 12.68 10.63 -9.20
C PHE A 13 13.04 10.83 -7.73
N GLN A 14 13.27 12.08 -7.30
CA GLN A 14 13.61 12.39 -5.91
C GLN A 14 12.47 12.07 -4.96
N THR A 15 11.24 12.45 -5.31
CA THR A 15 10.05 12.14 -4.50
C THR A 15 9.86 10.63 -4.35
N ALA A 16 9.91 9.86 -5.45
CA ALA A 16 9.80 8.40 -5.44
C ALA A 16 10.91 7.74 -4.60
N GLY A 17 12.12 8.29 -4.68
CA GLY A 17 13.31 7.77 -3.99
C GLY A 17 13.31 7.97 -2.47
N ILE A 18 12.41 8.81 -1.92
CA ILE A 18 12.23 8.92 -0.46
C ILE A 18 11.88 7.56 0.16
N HIS A 19 11.09 6.74 -0.54
CA HIS A 19 10.67 5.44 -0.03
C HIS A 19 11.85 4.49 0.19
N GLY A 20 12.75 4.39 -0.78
CA GLY A 20 13.82 3.40 -0.83
C GLY A 20 15.11 3.95 -1.44
N MET A 21 15.56 3.36 -2.54
CA MET A 21 16.75 3.82 -3.27
C MET A 21 16.51 5.21 -3.87
N PRO A 22 17.54 6.07 -3.97
CA PRO A 22 18.98 5.74 -3.88
C PRO A 22 19.61 5.86 -2.47
N TYR A 23 18.82 5.94 -1.40
CA TYR A 23 19.35 6.07 -0.03
C TYR A 23 20.19 7.31 0.21
N ILE A 24 19.71 8.44 -0.31
CA ILE A 24 20.31 9.77 -0.13
C ILE A 24 19.48 10.62 0.83
N GLN A 25 20.10 11.69 1.33
CA GLN A 25 19.40 12.65 2.17
C GLN A 25 18.37 13.42 1.33
N TRP A 26 17.15 13.61 1.86
CA TRP A 26 16.13 14.46 1.24
C TRP A 26 15.87 15.68 2.14
N ASP A 27 15.84 16.87 1.54
CA ASP A 27 15.52 18.16 2.18
C ASP A 27 16.25 18.44 3.49
N ASN A 28 17.54 18.09 3.57
CA ASN A 28 18.36 18.27 4.78
C ASN A 28 17.77 17.62 6.04
N ALA A 29 16.98 16.55 5.91
CA ALA A 29 16.28 15.88 7.01
C ALA A 29 17.18 15.11 8.01
N GLY A 30 18.49 15.39 8.02
CA GLY A 30 19.51 14.70 8.81
C GLY A 30 20.29 13.65 8.02
N LEU A 31 21.48 13.30 8.52
CA LEU A 31 22.35 12.28 7.92
C LEU A 31 21.84 10.87 8.19
N ARG A 32 22.19 9.93 7.31
CA ARG A 32 21.83 8.51 7.46
C ARG A 32 22.30 7.94 8.81
N GLN A 33 21.37 7.35 9.55
CA GLN A 33 21.57 6.67 10.83
C GLN A 33 21.34 5.15 10.74
N GLY A 34 20.52 4.69 9.79
CA GLY A 34 20.21 3.27 9.60
C GLY A 34 21.36 2.46 9.01
N SER A 35 21.39 1.16 9.34
CA SER A 35 22.41 0.22 8.88
C SER A 35 21.86 -1.04 8.19
N GLN A 36 20.56 -1.33 8.33
CA GLN A 36 19.93 -2.50 7.72
C GLN A 36 19.00 -2.08 6.57
N TRP A 37 17.86 -1.49 6.89
CA TRP A 37 17.04 -0.78 5.92
C TRP A 37 17.50 0.67 5.80
N LEU A 38 17.73 1.10 4.56
CA LEU A 38 18.38 2.38 4.23
C LEU A 38 17.41 3.42 3.64
N GLY A 39 16.17 3.03 3.30
CA GLY A 39 15.12 3.97 2.89
C GLY A 39 14.46 4.67 4.09
N TYR A 40 13.68 5.72 3.86
CA TYR A 40 12.98 6.42 4.95
C TYR A 40 11.75 5.67 5.45
N CYS A 41 11.13 4.85 4.60
CA CYS A 41 9.81 4.29 4.91
C CYS A 41 9.84 3.28 6.07
N PRO A 42 8.92 3.40 7.05
CA PRO A 42 8.65 2.37 8.03
C PRO A 42 7.76 1.27 7.47
N HIS A 43 8.12 0.02 7.77
CA HIS A 43 7.30 -1.16 7.51
C HIS A 43 7.35 -2.09 8.73
N GLY A 44 6.27 -2.83 8.98
CA GLY A 44 6.13 -3.76 10.09
C GLY A 44 6.05 -3.09 11.46
N GLU A 45 5.80 -1.78 11.51
CA GLU A 45 5.79 -1.00 12.76
C GLU A 45 4.64 0.04 12.78
N PRO A 46 4.22 0.53 13.97
CA PRO A 46 3.13 1.48 14.10
C PRO A 46 3.25 2.78 13.28
N LEU A 47 4.46 3.16 12.87
CA LEU A 47 4.69 4.32 11.99
C LEU A 47 4.26 4.11 10.52
N PHE A 48 3.92 2.88 10.09
CA PHE A 48 3.54 2.58 8.70
C PHE A 48 2.50 3.55 8.13
N LEU A 49 1.30 3.62 8.71
CA LEU A 49 0.23 4.51 8.19
C LEU A 49 0.57 6.01 8.35
N PRO A 50 1.00 6.49 9.54
CA PRO A 50 1.26 7.91 9.74
C PRO A 50 2.39 8.45 8.88
N TRP A 51 3.39 7.65 8.54
CA TRP A 51 4.50 8.10 7.68
C TRP A 51 4.10 8.18 6.21
N HIS A 52 3.30 7.25 5.70
CA HIS A 52 2.89 7.26 4.30
C HIS A 52 1.86 8.36 3.97
N ARG A 53 1.11 8.88 4.95
CA ARG A 53 0.19 10.02 4.74
C ARG A 53 0.88 11.30 4.23
N PRO A 54 1.88 11.88 4.94
CA PRO A 54 2.61 13.05 4.44
C PRO A 54 3.40 12.74 3.16
N TYR A 55 3.77 11.48 2.91
CA TYR A 55 4.39 11.10 1.64
C TYR A 55 3.42 11.24 0.46
N VAL A 56 2.20 10.73 0.59
CA VAL A 56 1.14 10.92 -0.42
C VAL A 56 0.78 12.40 -0.57
N LEU A 57 0.77 13.16 0.53
CA LEU A 57 0.50 14.60 0.51
C LEU A 57 1.57 15.37 -0.28
N LEU A 58 2.86 15.06 -0.07
CA LEU A 58 3.96 15.66 -0.85
C LEU A 58 3.79 15.41 -2.34
N PHE A 59 3.44 14.17 -2.72
CA PHE A 59 3.17 13.84 -4.12
C PHE A 59 1.95 14.59 -4.67
N GLU A 60 0.86 14.66 -3.90
CA GLU A 60 -0.35 15.39 -4.28
C GLU A 60 -0.08 16.89 -4.49
N GLU A 61 0.68 17.52 -3.58
CA GLU A 61 1.05 18.93 -3.69
C GLU A 61 1.82 19.21 -4.98
N GLN A 62 2.82 18.39 -5.30
CA GLN A 62 3.57 18.50 -6.55
C GLN A 62 2.65 18.27 -7.77
N LEU A 63 1.78 17.26 -7.72
CA LEU A 63 0.84 16.95 -8.80
C LEU A 63 -0.08 18.14 -9.10
N VAL A 64 -0.66 18.75 -8.06
CA VAL A 64 -1.55 19.90 -8.18
C VAL A 64 -0.81 21.14 -8.67
N GLN A 65 0.41 21.38 -8.16
CA GLN A 65 1.22 22.51 -8.61
C GLN A 65 1.51 22.40 -10.11
N HIS A 66 2.02 21.25 -10.57
CA HIS A 66 2.29 21.05 -12.00
C HIS A 66 1.02 21.10 -12.86
N ALA A 67 -0.11 20.57 -12.38
CA ALA A 67 -1.37 20.70 -13.09
C ALA A 67 -1.80 22.17 -13.23
N THR A 68 -1.55 22.98 -12.20
CA THR A 68 -1.83 24.43 -12.20
C THR A 68 -0.91 25.14 -13.17
N ASP A 69 0.40 24.90 -13.12
CA ASP A 69 1.38 25.47 -14.04
C ASP A 69 1.02 25.14 -15.50
N ILE A 70 0.64 23.89 -15.77
CA ILE A 70 0.17 23.44 -17.09
C ILE A 70 -1.10 24.19 -17.48
N ALA A 71 -2.09 24.30 -16.59
CA ALA A 71 -3.34 25.00 -16.85
C ALA A 71 -3.13 26.47 -17.20
N GLU A 72 -2.17 27.15 -16.55
CA GLU A 72 -1.83 28.54 -16.84
C GLU A 72 -1.34 28.75 -18.28
N THR A 73 -0.73 27.74 -18.90
CA THR A 73 -0.30 27.79 -20.31
C THR A 73 -1.45 27.68 -21.32
N TYR A 74 -2.67 27.33 -20.90
CA TYR A 74 -3.80 27.19 -21.80
C TYR A 74 -4.28 28.55 -22.34
N PRO A 75 -4.96 28.56 -23.51
CA PRO A 75 -5.57 29.76 -24.07
C PRO A 75 -6.63 30.36 -23.13
N GLU A 76 -6.77 31.68 -23.15
CA GLU A 76 -7.67 32.42 -22.24
C GLU A 76 -9.12 31.91 -22.27
N SER A 77 -9.59 31.47 -23.45
CA SER A 77 -10.92 30.90 -23.67
C SER A 77 -11.25 29.67 -22.80
N VAL A 78 -10.24 28.91 -22.35
CA VAL A 78 -10.41 27.69 -21.56
C VAL A 78 -9.59 27.68 -20.27
N ARG A 79 -8.68 28.64 -20.08
CA ARG A 79 -7.71 28.67 -18.97
C ARG A 79 -8.38 28.55 -17.61
N ASP A 80 -9.42 29.36 -17.35
CA ASP A 80 -10.10 29.38 -16.06
C ASP A 80 -10.70 28.01 -15.71
N GLN A 81 -11.30 27.32 -16.69
CA GLN A 81 -11.83 25.97 -16.51
C GLN A 81 -10.73 24.97 -16.08
N TYR A 82 -9.56 25.03 -16.73
CA TYR A 82 -8.46 24.13 -16.41
C TYR A 82 -7.75 24.49 -15.10
N ILE A 83 -7.68 25.78 -14.75
CA ILE A 83 -7.18 26.22 -13.44
C ILE A 83 -8.11 25.71 -12.32
N ASP A 84 -9.42 25.82 -12.50
CA ASP A 84 -10.39 25.30 -11.52
C ASP A 84 -10.31 23.77 -11.40
N ALA A 85 -10.14 23.08 -12.54
CA ALA A 85 -9.89 21.64 -12.54
C ALA A 85 -8.61 21.28 -11.77
N ALA A 86 -7.50 21.97 -12.02
CA ALA A 86 -6.23 21.76 -11.32
C ALA A 86 -6.35 21.99 -9.80
N LYS A 87 -7.04 23.06 -9.37
CA LYS A 87 -7.29 23.36 -7.95
C LYS A 87 -8.12 22.27 -7.25
N SER A 88 -9.02 21.61 -7.98
CA SER A 88 -9.84 20.51 -7.47
C SER A 88 -9.15 19.14 -7.53
N LEU A 89 -8.03 19.02 -8.26
CA LEU A 89 -7.30 17.77 -8.44
C LEU A 89 -6.75 17.27 -7.11
N ARG A 90 -6.83 15.96 -6.88
CA ARG A 90 -6.25 15.25 -5.74
C ARG A 90 -5.61 13.96 -6.23
N ALA A 91 -4.70 13.39 -5.44
CA ALA A 91 -4.08 12.11 -5.78
C ALA A 91 -5.17 11.02 -5.90
N PRO A 92 -5.30 10.36 -7.06
CA PRO A 92 -6.34 9.35 -7.24
C PRO A 92 -6.00 8.09 -6.45
N TYR A 93 -7.00 7.52 -5.76
CA TYR A 93 -6.86 6.23 -5.08
C TYR A 93 -7.24 5.07 -6.00
N TRP A 94 -6.64 3.90 -5.78
CA TRP A 94 -7.02 2.64 -6.41
C TRP A 94 -7.78 1.76 -5.42
N ASP A 95 -9.10 1.63 -5.59
CA ASP A 95 -9.96 0.79 -4.74
C ASP A 95 -9.88 -0.69 -5.14
N TRP A 96 -8.72 -1.30 -4.89
CA TRP A 96 -8.45 -2.72 -5.20
C TRP A 96 -9.40 -3.68 -4.48
N ALA A 97 -10.10 -3.25 -3.42
CA ALA A 97 -11.10 -4.07 -2.74
C ALA A 97 -12.41 -4.06 -3.52
N ALA A 98 -12.84 -2.91 -4.04
CA ALA A 98 -14.05 -2.79 -4.85
C ALA A 98 -13.90 -3.42 -6.24
N ASP A 99 -12.78 -3.14 -6.91
CA ASP A 99 -12.42 -3.65 -8.24
C ASP A 99 -11.06 -4.35 -8.19
N ASN A 100 -11.05 -5.67 -8.35
CA ASN A 100 -9.84 -6.50 -8.26
C ASN A 100 -9.06 -6.49 -9.58
N ALA A 101 -8.84 -5.30 -10.15
CA ALA A 101 -8.05 -5.08 -11.34
C ALA A 101 -7.17 -3.85 -11.15
N VAL A 102 -6.01 -3.81 -11.81
CA VAL A 102 -5.21 -2.59 -11.91
C VAL A 102 -6.05 -1.50 -12.60
N PRO A 103 -5.86 -0.21 -12.25
CA PRO A 103 -6.62 0.87 -12.87
C PRO A 103 -6.55 0.81 -14.40
N PRO A 104 -7.68 0.87 -15.13
CA PRO A 104 -7.66 0.80 -16.59
C PRO A 104 -6.77 1.86 -17.23
N ALA A 105 -6.68 3.03 -16.61
CA ALA A 105 -5.80 4.12 -17.05
C ALA A 105 -4.30 3.80 -16.93
N SER A 106 -3.87 2.75 -16.23
CA SER A 106 -2.45 2.37 -16.11
C SER A 106 -2.03 1.27 -17.09
N VAL A 107 -2.92 0.85 -17.99
CA VAL A 107 -2.71 -0.30 -18.88
C VAL A 107 -2.24 0.09 -20.28
N PRO A 108 -2.87 1.03 -21.00
CA PRO A 108 -2.43 1.40 -22.34
C PRO A 108 -1.07 2.09 -22.32
N ASP A 109 -0.24 1.85 -23.33
CA ASP A 109 1.01 2.61 -23.51
C ASP A 109 0.73 4.08 -23.87
N MET A 110 -0.39 4.32 -24.55
CA MET A 110 -0.83 5.63 -25.03
C MET A 110 -2.22 5.96 -24.46
N LEU A 111 -2.35 7.16 -23.91
CA LEU A 111 -3.62 7.77 -23.52
C LEU A 111 -4.03 8.82 -24.52
N THR A 112 -5.33 9.00 -24.71
CA THR A 112 -5.89 10.16 -25.39
C THR A 112 -6.22 11.23 -24.35
N ILE A 113 -5.58 12.39 -24.44
CA ILE A 113 -5.78 13.52 -23.53
C ILE A 113 -6.15 14.78 -24.31
N ASN A 114 -6.70 15.78 -23.63
CA ASN A 114 -6.88 17.10 -24.20
C ASN A 114 -5.66 17.96 -23.90
N VAL A 115 -5.18 18.68 -24.92
CA VAL A 115 -4.04 19.62 -24.81
C VAL A 115 -4.42 20.97 -25.40
N ALA A 116 -3.78 22.04 -24.93
CA ALA A 116 -3.90 23.37 -25.50
C ALA A 116 -3.55 23.38 -27.00
N SER A 117 -4.37 24.03 -27.82
CA SER A 117 -4.10 24.22 -29.25
C SER A 117 -4.86 25.42 -29.80
N GLY A 118 -4.15 26.36 -30.43
CA GLY A 118 -4.74 27.61 -30.90
C GLY A 118 -5.49 28.33 -29.78
N ASP A 119 -6.75 28.68 -30.03
CA ASP A 119 -7.65 29.32 -29.06
C ASP A 119 -8.53 28.32 -28.28
N GLY A 120 -8.15 27.04 -28.21
CA GLY A 120 -8.95 26.03 -27.51
C GLY A 120 -8.15 24.79 -27.12
N ILE A 121 -8.80 23.63 -27.24
CA ILE A 121 -8.21 22.32 -26.95
C ILE A 121 -8.33 21.38 -28.13
N GLN A 122 -7.40 20.43 -28.23
CA GLN A 122 -7.48 19.32 -29.16
C GLN A 122 -7.13 18.01 -28.45
N SER A 123 -7.67 16.90 -28.95
CA SER A 123 -7.26 15.58 -28.49
C SER A 123 -5.87 15.24 -29.03
N SER A 124 -5.00 14.72 -28.16
CA SER A 124 -3.65 14.30 -28.48
C SER A 124 -3.34 12.96 -27.80
N GLY A 125 -2.50 12.15 -28.45
CA GLY A 125 -1.93 10.96 -27.85
C GLY A 125 -0.76 11.33 -26.94
N ALA A 126 -0.75 10.81 -25.71
CA ALA A 126 0.34 10.97 -24.77
C ALA A 126 0.78 9.61 -24.24
N LEU A 127 2.09 9.44 -24.03
CA LEU A 127 2.62 8.26 -23.36
C LEU A 127 2.11 8.21 -21.92
N ASN A 128 1.54 7.07 -21.52
CA ASN A 128 0.95 6.88 -20.20
C ASN A 128 2.01 6.74 -19.10
N GLN A 129 3.12 6.12 -19.46
CA GLN A 129 4.25 5.80 -18.58
C GLN A 129 5.53 6.14 -19.34
N PRO A 130 5.96 7.42 -19.35
CA PRO A 130 7.30 7.77 -19.80
C PRO A 130 8.29 6.88 -19.05
N SER A 131 9.25 6.31 -19.78
CA SER A 131 10.24 5.39 -19.21
C SER A 131 10.84 5.98 -17.94
N PRO A 132 10.75 5.32 -16.77
CA PRO A 132 11.44 5.83 -15.60
C PRO A 132 12.94 5.90 -15.91
N LYS A 133 13.60 6.98 -15.47
CA LYS A 133 15.06 7.15 -15.58
C LYS A 133 15.82 5.97 -14.96
N LEU A 134 15.20 5.29 -14.00
CA LEU A 134 15.62 4.01 -13.44
C LEU A 134 14.75 2.89 -14.02
N ARG A 135 15.27 2.08 -14.94
CA ARG A 135 14.58 0.86 -15.42
C ARG A 135 15.11 -0.35 -14.67
N TYR A 136 14.27 -0.95 -13.84
CA TYR A 136 14.50 -2.28 -13.28
C TYR A 136 13.58 -3.28 -13.97
N THR A 137 14.14 -4.05 -14.91
CA THR A 137 13.51 -5.26 -15.44
C THR A 137 14.32 -6.45 -14.98
N PRO A 138 13.94 -7.16 -13.90
CA PRO A 138 14.34 -8.55 -13.80
C PRO A 138 13.79 -9.28 -15.03
N GLY A 139 14.38 -10.42 -15.41
CA GLY A 139 14.02 -11.18 -16.61
C GLY A 139 12.59 -11.76 -16.64
N PHE A 140 11.63 -11.15 -15.95
CA PHE A 140 10.21 -11.35 -16.12
C PHE A 140 9.74 -10.67 -17.40
N SER A 141 8.93 -11.37 -18.18
CA SER A 141 8.20 -10.78 -19.29
C SER A 141 7.40 -9.58 -18.79
N GLU A 142 7.19 -8.63 -19.69
CA GLU A 142 6.40 -7.40 -19.52
C GLU A 142 5.21 -7.54 -18.56
N ARG A 143 4.91 -6.45 -17.86
CA ARG A 143 3.72 -6.30 -17.02
C ARG A 143 2.47 -6.60 -17.83
N SER A 144 2.03 -7.85 -17.88
CA SER A 144 0.74 -8.18 -18.49
C SER A 144 -0.35 -7.81 -17.48
N PRO A 145 -1.23 -6.84 -17.77
CA PRO A 145 -2.36 -6.54 -16.91
C PRO A 145 -3.23 -7.77 -16.63
N TYR A 146 -3.20 -8.76 -17.54
CA TYR A 146 -3.93 -10.02 -17.40
C TYR A 146 -3.47 -10.84 -16.20
N SER A 147 -2.16 -11.04 -16.02
CA SER A 147 -1.64 -11.81 -14.87
C SER A 147 -1.85 -11.07 -13.56
N ALA A 148 -1.64 -9.75 -13.56
CA ALA A 148 -1.89 -8.88 -12.40
C ALA A 148 -3.37 -8.97 -11.94
N ASN A 149 -4.29 -8.78 -12.88
CA ASN A 149 -5.73 -8.85 -12.60
C ASN A 149 -6.16 -10.25 -12.14
N ASN A 150 -5.57 -11.32 -12.69
CA ASN A 150 -5.88 -12.68 -12.25
C ASN A 150 -5.40 -12.92 -10.81
N ASN A 151 -4.21 -12.47 -10.45
CA ASN A 151 -3.70 -12.59 -9.08
C ASN A 151 -4.63 -11.87 -8.09
N LEU A 152 -4.99 -10.62 -8.40
CA LEU A 152 -5.88 -9.80 -7.56
C LEU A 152 -7.28 -10.42 -7.40
N ARG A 153 -7.87 -10.95 -8.48
CA ARG A 153 -9.20 -11.60 -8.45
C ARG A 153 -9.21 -12.90 -7.65
N ASN A 154 -8.08 -13.58 -7.56
CA ASN A 154 -7.95 -14.81 -6.79
C ASN A 154 -7.83 -14.56 -5.28
N ARG A 155 -7.71 -13.29 -4.86
CA ARG A 155 -7.69 -12.92 -3.44
C ARG A 155 -9.07 -12.55 -2.93
N ASN A 156 -9.36 -12.97 -1.69
CA ASN A 156 -10.50 -12.47 -0.93
C ASN A 156 -10.20 -11.08 -0.33
N LEU A 157 -9.94 -10.07 -1.17
CA LEU A 157 -9.56 -8.72 -0.72
C LEU A 157 -10.67 -8.06 0.11
N LYS A 158 -11.94 -8.17 -0.32
CA LYS A 158 -13.09 -7.62 0.40
C LYS A 158 -13.25 -8.23 1.79
N GLY A 159 -13.22 -9.56 1.90
CA GLY A 159 -13.41 -10.24 3.18
C GLY A 159 -12.27 -9.98 4.16
N ASN A 160 -11.02 -9.97 3.68
CA ASN A 160 -9.86 -9.65 4.51
C ASN A 160 -9.84 -8.17 4.94
N LEU A 161 -10.24 -7.25 4.06
CA LEU A 161 -10.38 -5.83 4.43
C LEU A 161 -11.48 -5.62 5.47
N TYR A 162 -12.64 -6.26 5.28
CA TYR A 162 -13.71 -6.21 6.27
C TYR A 162 -13.25 -6.78 7.63
N ALA A 163 -12.52 -7.90 7.61
CA ALA A 163 -11.96 -8.49 8.82
C ALA A 163 -11.01 -7.53 9.55
N ALA A 164 -10.17 -6.79 8.83
CA ALA A 164 -9.29 -5.78 9.42
C ALA A 164 -10.10 -4.71 10.17
N PHE A 165 -11.19 -4.19 9.58
CA PHE A 165 -12.03 -3.18 10.24
C PHE A 165 -12.85 -3.70 11.42
N VAL A 166 -13.30 -4.95 11.35
CA VAL A 166 -14.22 -5.51 12.36
C VAL A 166 -13.49 -6.15 13.52
N TYR A 167 -12.41 -6.89 13.26
CA TYR A 167 -11.77 -7.72 14.28
C TYR A 167 -10.52 -7.10 14.90
N ALA A 168 -9.90 -6.10 14.27
CA ALA A 168 -8.81 -5.36 14.90
C ALA A 168 -9.33 -4.61 16.13
N ARG A 169 -8.65 -4.79 17.28
CA ARG A 169 -9.05 -4.20 18.56
C ARG A 169 -8.45 -2.82 18.80
N ASP A 170 -7.29 -2.59 18.23
CA ASP A 170 -6.47 -1.39 18.41
C ASP A 170 -5.81 -1.00 17.09
N PHE A 171 -5.17 0.17 17.07
CA PHE A 171 -4.49 0.69 15.89
C PHE A 171 -3.41 -0.26 15.36
N ASN A 172 -2.63 -0.89 16.24
CA ASN A 172 -1.52 -1.75 15.81
C ASN A 172 -2.06 -2.98 15.07
N GLN A 173 -3.09 -3.64 15.60
CA GLN A 173 -3.73 -4.75 14.90
C GLN A 173 -4.30 -4.36 13.54
N PHE A 174 -4.80 -3.13 13.41
CA PHE A 174 -5.29 -2.61 12.12
C PHE A 174 -4.15 -2.24 11.17
N ALA A 175 -3.07 -1.64 11.65
CA ALA A 175 -2.06 -0.99 10.81
C ALA A 175 -0.98 -1.92 10.30
N MET A 176 -0.40 -2.76 11.17
CA MET A 176 0.86 -3.47 10.91
C MET A 176 0.67 -4.95 10.57
N THR A 177 1.69 -5.56 9.97
CA THR A 177 1.76 -7.00 9.67
C THR A 177 1.93 -7.90 10.90
N ASP A 178 2.56 -7.44 11.98
CA ASP A 178 2.81 -8.25 13.18
C ASP A 178 1.58 -8.34 14.11
N ASN A 179 0.52 -8.98 13.65
CA ASN A 179 -0.68 -9.17 14.45
C ASN A 179 -1.33 -10.55 14.26
N ASN A 180 -2.23 -10.93 15.16
CA ASN A 180 -2.90 -12.25 15.15
C ASN A 180 -4.18 -12.26 14.27
N GLY A 181 -4.27 -11.34 13.32
CA GLY A 181 -5.40 -11.11 12.44
C GLY A 181 -4.94 -10.47 11.12
N VAL A 182 -5.85 -9.86 10.38
CA VAL A 182 -5.52 -9.23 9.09
C VAL A 182 -5.24 -7.75 9.32
N GLY A 183 -3.99 -7.33 9.19
CA GLY A 183 -3.60 -5.92 9.19
C GLY A 183 -3.66 -5.30 7.79
N LEU A 184 -3.87 -3.99 7.71
CA LEU A 184 -3.92 -3.23 6.47
C LEU A 184 -2.59 -3.29 5.71
N GLU A 185 -1.44 -3.21 6.39
CA GLU A 185 -0.13 -3.40 5.77
C GLU A 185 0.00 -4.78 5.09
N GLN A 186 -0.61 -5.83 5.66
CA GLN A 186 -0.58 -7.16 5.05
C GLN A 186 -1.35 -7.17 3.73
N ILE A 187 -2.53 -6.55 3.70
CA ILE A 187 -3.33 -6.44 2.47
C ILE A 187 -2.60 -5.58 1.44
N HIS A 188 -1.97 -4.48 1.88
CA HIS A 188 -1.09 -3.66 1.06
C HIS A 188 0.05 -4.47 0.43
N ASN A 189 0.71 -5.37 1.18
CA ASN A 189 1.79 -6.20 0.66
C ASN A 189 1.32 -7.17 -0.44
N TRP A 190 0.08 -7.64 -0.36
CA TRP A 190 -0.53 -8.42 -1.44
C TRP A 190 -0.67 -7.60 -2.72
N ILE A 191 -1.09 -6.34 -2.61
CA ILE A 191 -1.23 -5.45 -3.78
C ILE A 191 0.13 -5.20 -4.44
N HIS A 192 1.18 -4.94 -3.65
CA HIS A 192 2.54 -4.83 -4.16
C HIS A 192 2.99 -6.09 -4.89
N GLY A 193 2.79 -7.28 -4.30
CA GLY A 193 3.18 -8.55 -4.92
C GLY A 193 2.38 -8.85 -6.20
N ASP A 194 1.06 -8.86 -6.10
CA ASP A 194 0.16 -9.33 -7.16
C ASP A 194 0.14 -8.42 -8.38
N ALA A 195 0.17 -7.10 -8.16
CA ALA A 195 0.09 -6.11 -9.23
C ALA A 195 1.44 -5.83 -9.89
N SER A 196 2.55 -6.25 -9.25
CA SER A 196 3.88 -6.07 -9.82
C SER A 196 4.18 -7.00 -10.98
N CYS A 197 3.55 -8.17 -11.04
CA CYS A 197 3.94 -9.26 -11.94
C CYS A 197 5.46 -9.58 -11.85
N GLY A 198 6.07 -9.43 -10.66
CA GLY A 198 7.51 -9.66 -10.44
C GLY A 198 8.41 -8.46 -10.74
N GLN A 199 7.85 -7.30 -11.10
CA GLN A 199 8.60 -6.08 -11.44
C GLN A 199 8.86 -5.18 -10.22
N GLN A 200 9.37 -3.96 -10.48
CA GLN A 200 9.77 -2.96 -9.47
C GLN A 200 8.72 -2.68 -8.37
N PHE A 201 7.42 -2.81 -8.67
CA PHE A 201 6.36 -2.53 -7.70
C PHE A 201 6.35 -3.49 -6.49
N TRP A 202 6.96 -4.68 -6.60
CA TRP A 202 7.12 -5.58 -5.44
C TRP A 202 8.19 -5.04 -4.49
N GLN A 203 9.25 -4.43 -5.01
CA GLN A 203 10.48 -4.20 -4.26
C GLN A 203 10.38 -2.93 -3.42
N PRO A 204 10.52 -2.98 -2.08
CA PRO A 204 10.52 -1.78 -1.26
C PRO A 204 11.55 -0.74 -1.74
N ASP A 205 12.72 -1.17 -2.18
CA ASP A 205 13.78 -0.31 -2.72
C ASP A 205 13.32 0.54 -3.92
N LEU A 206 12.39 0.03 -4.74
CA LEU A 206 12.05 0.59 -6.05
C LEU A 206 10.57 0.89 -6.25
N SER A 207 9.71 0.45 -5.33
CA SER A 207 8.26 0.47 -5.52
C SER A 207 7.72 1.88 -5.71
N GLY A 208 8.34 2.88 -5.08
CA GLY A 208 8.02 4.30 -5.24
C GLY A 208 8.08 4.80 -6.69
N PHE A 209 8.91 4.18 -7.55
CA PHE A 209 9.07 4.56 -8.95
C PHE A 209 7.99 3.99 -9.88
N ASP A 210 7.11 3.11 -9.39
CA ASP A 210 5.94 2.64 -10.14
C ASP A 210 4.74 3.56 -9.88
N PRO A 211 4.07 4.12 -10.90
CA PRO A 211 2.92 5.00 -10.66
C PRO A 211 1.71 4.32 -9.99
N LEU A 212 1.64 2.99 -9.91
CA LEU A 212 0.64 2.32 -9.06
C LEU A 212 0.88 2.56 -7.57
N PHE A 213 2.11 2.89 -7.16
CA PHE A 213 2.48 3.15 -5.78
C PHE A 213 1.63 4.24 -5.14
N MET A 214 1.60 5.43 -5.75
CA MET A 214 0.86 6.55 -5.16
C MET A 214 -0.64 6.27 -5.11
N ARG A 215 -1.18 5.55 -6.10
CA ARG A 215 -2.59 5.15 -6.11
C ARG A 215 -2.93 4.12 -5.04
N ASN A 216 -2.04 3.15 -4.83
CA ASN A 216 -2.16 2.16 -3.76
C ASN A 216 -2.10 2.85 -2.39
N HIS A 217 -1.10 3.70 -2.16
CA HIS A 217 -0.92 4.39 -0.88
C HIS A 217 -2.00 5.45 -0.61
N ALA A 218 -2.55 6.09 -1.63
CA ALA A 218 -3.74 6.95 -1.48
C ALA A 218 -4.97 6.15 -1.01
N ASN A 219 -5.14 4.90 -1.49
CA ASN A 219 -6.21 4.04 -0.97
C ASN A 219 -5.92 3.55 0.46
N VAL A 220 -4.67 3.20 0.77
CA VAL A 220 -4.26 2.84 2.15
C VAL A 220 -4.52 3.99 3.11
N ASP A 221 -4.19 5.23 2.73
CA ASP A 221 -4.44 6.41 3.55
C ASP A 221 -5.95 6.67 3.74
N ARG A 222 -6.74 6.54 2.67
CA ARG A 222 -8.21 6.60 2.71
C ARG A 222 -8.79 5.57 3.69
N LEU A 223 -8.29 4.33 3.67
CA LEU A 223 -8.73 3.28 4.58
C LEU A 223 -8.35 3.58 6.03
N TRP A 224 -7.18 4.18 6.26
CA TRP A 224 -6.83 4.69 7.58
C TRP A 224 -7.77 5.81 8.03
N ALA A 225 -8.11 6.78 7.17
CA ALA A 225 -9.09 7.81 7.49
C ALA A 225 -10.45 7.21 7.91
N TYR A 226 -10.92 6.17 7.21
CA TYR A 226 -12.13 5.43 7.62
C TYR A 226 -11.97 4.78 8.99
N TRP A 227 -10.83 4.18 9.29
CA TRP A 227 -10.55 3.61 10.61
C TRP A 227 -10.60 4.67 11.71
N GLN A 228 -10.02 5.84 11.48
CA GLN A 228 -10.05 6.96 12.42
C GLN A 228 -11.48 7.42 12.73
N TYR A 229 -12.38 7.39 11.75
CA TYR A 229 -13.81 7.64 11.98
C TYR A 229 -14.49 6.49 12.73
N ILE A 230 -14.22 5.24 12.39
CA ILE A 230 -14.90 4.07 12.97
C ILE A 230 -14.43 3.82 14.42
N LYS A 231 -13.14 4.03 14.71
CA LYS A 231 -12.49 3.77 16.00
C LYS A 231 -11.67 4.99 16.45
N PRO A 232 -12.29 6.13 16.77
CA PRO A 232 -11.57 7.37 17.09
C PRO A 232 -10.63 7.25 18.30
N ALA A 233 -10.98 6.46 19.31
CA ALA A 233 -10.12 6.19 20.47
C ALA A 233 -8.86 5.35 20.11
N GLN A 234 -8.85 4.72 18.94
CA GLN A 234 -7.77 3.90 18.40
C GLN A 234 -7.27 4.48 17.07
N ALA A 235 -7.44 5.78 16.84
CA ALA A 235 -7.12 6.42 15.56
C ALA A 235 -5.63 6.25 15.18
N THR A 236 -4.74 6.26 16.18
CA THR A 236 -3.29 6.06 16.04
C THR A 236 -2.76 5.23 17.21
N PHE A 237 -1.50 4.81 17.13
CA PHE A 237 -0.79 4.31 18.31
C PHE A 237 -0.52 5.46 19.30
N THR A 238 -0.48 5.12 20.60
CA THR A 238 -0.24 6.07 21.70
C THR A 238 0.97 5.70 22.55
N ASN A 239 1.38 4.43 22.52
CA ASN A 239 2.50 3.92 23.28
C ASN A 239 3.83 4.14 22.56
N SER A 240 4.92 4.11 23.31
CA SER A 240 6.26 4.09 22.73
C SER A 240 6.67 2.66 22.37
N TYR A 241 7.57 2.52 21.39
CA TYR A 241 8.13 1.23 20.99
C TYR A 241 9.56 1.41 20.45
N TYR A 242 10.33 0.33 20.37
CA TYR A 242 11.66 0.37 19.77
C TYR A 242 11.55 0.15 18.25
N GLY A 243 11.86 1.19 17.48
CA GLY A 243 11.74 1.21 16.04
C GLY A 243 12.81 0.41 15.32
N GLN A 244 12.54 0.14 14.05
CA GLN A 244 13.48 -0.54 13.17
C GLN A 244 14.46 0.44 12.51
N SER A 245 15.54 -0.10 11.93
CA SER A 245 16.48 0.67 11.10
C SER A 245 15.72 1.33 9.94
N ARG A 246 16.00 2.61 9.70
CA ARG A 246 15.55 3.40 8.54
C ARG A 246 16.61 4.45 8.24
N PHE A 247 16.53 5.16 7.12
CA PHE A 247 17.47 6.23 6.78
C PHE A 247 17.71 7.16 7.98
N GLY A 248 16.62 7.67 8.55
CA GLY A 248 16.62 8.65 9.64
C GLY A 248 16.81 8.13 11.06
N SER A 249 16.86 6.82 11.28
CA SER A 249 16.92 6.26 12.65
C SER A 249 17.64 4.92 12.69
N ALA A 250 18.52 4.75 13.68
CA ALA A 250 19.15 3.48 13.95
C ALA A 250 18.15 2.45 14.48
N GLN A 251 18.46 1.17 14.28
CA GLN A 251 17.72 0.06 14.89
C GLN A 251 17.64 0.23 16.42
N GLY A 252 16.46 0.04 17.00
CA GLY A 252 16.25 0.18 18.44
C GLY A 252 16.06 1.61 18.93
N THR A 253 15.89 2.59 18.03
CA THR A 253 15.52 3.96 18.43
C THR A 253 14.15 3.96 19.12
N LEU A 254 14.01 4.65 20.25
CA LEU A 254 12.71 4.82 20.91
C LEU A 254 11.80 5.71 20.06
N ILE A 255 10.69 5.15 19.60
CA ILE A 255 9.67 5.84 18.80
C ILE A 255 8.45 6.13 19.68
N THR A 256 7.92 7.34 19.53
CA THR A 256 6.71 7.84 20.20
C THR A 256 5.78 8.48 19.17
N PRO A 257 4.52 8.80 19.51
CA PRO A 257 3.63 9.55 18.61
C PRO A 257 4.15 10.95 18.22
N ASP A 258 5.15 11.45 18.95
CA ASP A 258 5.79 12.75 18.74
C ASP A 258 7.17 12.62 18.05
N SER A 259 7.58 11.39 17.70
CA SER A 259 8.79 11.17 16.91
C SER A 259 8.63 11.75 15.49
N PRO A 260 9.70 12.34 14.93
CA PRO A 260 9.67 12.91 13.58
C PRO A 260 9.40 11.87 12.49
N LEU A 261 8.51 12.22 11.56
CA LEU A 261 8.24 11.50 10.32
C LEU A 261 9.16 12.00 9.21
N GLN A 262 10.46 11.75 9.35
CA GLN A 262 11.44 12.15 8.35
C GLN A 262 11.12 11.53 6.97
N PRO A 263 11.29 12.27 5.86
CA PRO A 263 11.89 13.60 5.78
C PRO A 263 10.88 14.75 5.71
N PHE A 264 9.64 14.54 6.16
CA PHE A 264 8.54 15.47 5.88
C PHE A 264 8.49 16.63 6.89
N PHE A 265 8.72 17.84 6.40
CA PHE A 265 8.55 19.07 7.17
C PHE A 265 7.13 19.63 7.03
N GLY A 266 6.55 20.02 8.16
CA GLY A 266 5.34 20.85 8.22
C GLY A 266 5.70 22.34 8.32
N THR A 267 4.81 23.11 8.95
CA THR A 267 5.01 24.56 9.09
C THR A 267 6.21 24.91 9.99
N GLN A 268 6.85 26.05 9.71
CA GLN A 268 7.99 26.56 10.49
C GLN A 268 9.18 25.58 10.58
N SER A 269 9.39 24.78 9.52
CA SER A 269 10.48 23.80 9.45
C SER A 269 10.46 22.75 10.58
N ARG A 270 9.29 22.52 11.19
CA ARG A 270 9.11 21.42 12.15
C ARG A 270 8.71 20.17 11.39
N MET A 271 9.39 19.06 11.64
CA MET A 271 9.00 17.79 11.04
C MET A 271 7.59 17.38 11.49
N HIS A 272 6.85 16.76 10.57
CA HIS A 272 5.62 16.10 10.90
C HIS A 272 5.85 15.03 11.97
N THR A 273 4.88 14.84 12.85
CA THR A 273 4.77 13.73 13.79
C THR A 273 3.48 12.97 13.54
N THR A 274 3.33 11.77 14.11
CA THR A 274 2.06 11.03 14.06
C THR A 274 0.90 11.90 14.54
N ARG A 275 1.06 12.65 15.63
CA ARG A 275 -0.01 13.55 16.12
C ARG A 275 -0.37 14.64 15.12
N SER A 276 0.63 15.20 14.42
CA SER A 276 0.38 16.29 13.46
C SER A 276 -0.42 15.85 12.23
N VAL A 277 -0.29 14.59 11.82
CA VAL A 277 -0.96 14.03 10.62
C VAL A 277 -2.16 13.14 10.94
N ALA A 278 -2.38 12.84 12.22
CA ALA A 278 -3.51 12.05 12.69
C ALA A 278 -4.84 12.78 12.57
N ASN A 279 -4.84 14.11 12.60
CA ASN A 279 -6.07 14.87 12.64
C ASN A 279 -6.69 15.03 11.26
N ILE A 280 -7.92 14.53 11.09
CA ILE A 280 -8.73 14.65 9.87
C ILE A 280 -9.92 15.62 10.02
N ASN A 281 -9.93 16.45 11.07
CA ASN A 281 -11.07 17.33 11.47
C ASN A 281 -11.46 18.42 10.46
N GLY A 282 -10.99 18.37 9.21
CA GLY A 282 -11.58 19.12 8.09
C GLY A 282 -12.85 18.47 7.51
N TRP A 283 -13.21 17.25 7.92
CA TRP A 283 -14.30 16.51 7.30
C TRP A 283 -15.32 16.02 8.35
N ALA A 284 -16.55 16.50 8.22
CA ALA A 284 -17.58 16.55 9.25
C ALA A 284 -17.96 15.20 9.88
N THR A 285 -18.47 15.26 11.12
CA THR A 285 -19.09 14.17 11.93
C THR A 285 -20.12 13.31 11.17
N HIS A 286 -20.71 13.79 10.08
CA HIS A 286 -21.52 13.00 9.15
C HIS A 286 -20.78 11.77 8.62
N LEU A 287 -19.46 11.86 8.42
CA LEU A 287 -18.65 10.80 7.82
C LEU A 287 -18.46 9.58 8.72
N GLN A 288 -18.67 9.66 10.04
CA GLN A 288 -18.51 8.49 10.91
C GLN A 288 -19.58 7.42 10.66
N LYS A 289 -20.86 7.83 10.62
CA LYS A 289 -21.96 6.92 10.27
C LYS A 289 -21.82 6.45 8.82
N SER A 290 -21.37 7.33 7.93
CA SER A 290 -21.11 7.01 6.53
C SER A 290 -19.95 6.02 6.35
N ALA A 291 -18.86 6.11 7.12
CA ALA A 291 -17.70 5.23 6.98
C ALA A 291 -18.03 3.80 7.43
N THR A 292 -18.72 3.64 8.56
CA THR A 292 -19.19 2.32 9.01
C THR A 292 -20.17 1.71 8.01
N ALA A 293 -21.15 2.51 7.55
CA ALA A 293 -22.11 2.06 6.54
C ALA A 293 -21.42 1.69 5.22
N LEU A 294 -20.44 2.48 4.79
CA LEU A 294 -19.68 2.26 3.56
C LEU A 294 -18.85 0.99 3.62
N ILE A 295 -18.13 0.73 4.72
CA ILE A 295 -17.37 -0.52 4.87
C ILE A 295 -18.31 -1.72 4.88
N ASN A 296 -19.46 -1.62 5.58
CA ASN A 296 -20.46 -2.69 5.58
C ASN A 296 -21.08 -2.92 4.20
N GLU A 297 -21.40 -1.86 3.46
CA GLU A 297 -21.99 -1.95 2.11
C GLU A 297 -20.97 -2.49 1.08
N LYS A 298 -19.74 -1.98 1.10
CA LYS A 298 -18.74 -2.25 0.06
C LYS A 298 -17.98 -3.55 0.31
N CYS A 299 -17.73 -3.88 1.57
CA CYS A 299 -16.87 -5.01 1.95
C CYS A 299 -17.62 -6.10 2.73
N GLY A 300 -18.78 -5.79 3.32
CA GLY A 300 -19.59 -6.78 4.02
C GLY A 300 -20.31 -7.72 3.06
N ASN A 301 -20.37 -9.01 3.41
CA ASN A 301 -21.16 -9.99 2.67
C ASN A 301 -22.63 -9.97 3.13
N GLN A 302 -23.61 -9.89 2.22
CA GLN A 302 -25.04 -9.92 2.58
C GLN A 302 -25.44 -11.17 3.38
N GLY A 303 -24.75 -12.30 3.18
CA GLY A 303 -24.95 -13.52 3.97
C GLY A 303 -24.62 -13.36 5.46
N TRP A 304 -23.67 -12.47 5.80
CA TRP A 304 -23.27 -12.18 7.20
C TRP A 304 -24.34 -11.40 7.98
N PHE A 305 -25.24 -10.71 7.29
CA PHE A 305 -26.29 -9.87 7.91
C PHE A 305 -27.68 -10.51 7.91
N SER A 306 -27.82 -11.76 7.43
CA SER A 306 -29.11 -12.45 7.45
C SER A 306 -29.50 -12.76 8.91
N LYS A 307 -30.71 -12.36 9.34
CA LYS A 307 -31.27 -12.65 10.68
C LYS A 307 -31.40 -14.15 11.01
N ARG A 308 -31.08 -15.05 10.07
CA ARG A 308 -31.02 -16.52 10.23
C ARG A 308 -29.60 -17.08 10.33
N ALA A 309 -28.55 -16.27 10.20
CA ALA A 309 -27.19 -16.70 10.45
C ALA A 309 -27.03 -16.93 11.97
N ARG A 310 -27.26 -18.17 12.42
CA ARG A 310 -26.57 -18.74 13.59
C ARG A 310 -25.14 -18.21 13.57
N VAL A 311 -24.66 -17.65 14.69
CA VAL A 311 -23.28 -17.17 14.91
C VAL A 311 -22.32 -17.93 14.00
N SER A 312 -22.00 -17.36 12.83
CA SER A 312 -21.15 -18.06 11.87
C SER A 312 -19.74 -17.93 12.41
N SER A 313 -19.18 -19.02 12.92
CA SER A 313 -17.76 -19.07 13.28
C SER A 313 -16.95 -18.59 12.07
N GLN A 314 -16.09 -17.62 12.31
CA GLN A 314 -15.15 -17.07 11.32
C GLN A 314 -13.80 -17.73 11.55
N TYR A 315 -13.21 -18.21 10.47
CA TYR A 315 -12.03 -19.05 10.45
C TYR A 315 -10.88 -18.31 9.79
N PHE A 316 -9.73 -18.31 10.48
CA PHE A 316 -8.52 -17.68 10.01
C PHE A 316 -7.40 -18.72 9.96
N ALA A 317 -6.64 -18.73 8.86
CA ALA A 317 -5.32 -19.34 8.88
C ALA A 317 -4.38 -18.38 9.62
N ARG A 318 -3.51 -18.92 10.48
CA ARG A 318 -2.50 -18.16 11.21
C ARG A 318 -1.19 -18.92 11.22
N PHE A 319 -0.10 -18.21 10.98
CA PHE A 319 1.24 -18.78 11.05
C PHE A 319 2.27 -17.73 11.42
N GLU A 320 3.41 -18.22 11.88
CA GLU A 320 4.60 -17.42 12.18
C GLU A 320 5.78 -18.00 11.41
N ILE A 321 6.56 -17.15 10.76
CA ILE A 321 7.81 -17.53 10.10
C ILE A 321 8.95 -16.65 10.60
N ASP A 322 10.11 -17.25 10.83
CA ASP A 322 11.34 -16.49 11.03
C ASP A 322 11.88 -16.05 9.67
N ARG A 323 11.95 -14.73 9.44
CA ARG A 323 12.43 -14.15 8.18
C ARG A 323 13.89 -14.50 7.88
N THR A 324 14.68 -14.91 8.88
CA THR A 324 16.08 -15.33 8.69
C THR A 324 16.20 -16.72 8.04
N HIS A 325 15.14 -17.52 8.07
CA HIS A 325 15.11 -18.88 7.52
C HIS A 325 14.37 -18.98 6.17
N VAL A 326 13.90 -17.86 5.64
CA VAL A 326 13.11 -17.81 4.40
C VAL A 326 13.81 -16.91 3.38
N GLU A 327 14.09 -17.47 2.21
CA GLU A 327 14.56 -16.66 1.07
C GLU A 327 13.47 -15.69 0.63
N ARG A 328 13.88 -14.47 0.24
CA ARG A 328 12.97 -13.36 -0.06
C ARG A 328 13.32 -12.69 -1.39
N PRO A 329 12.34 -12.14 -2.12
CA PRO A 329 10.90 -12.22 -1.84
C PRO A 329 10.35 -13.64 -2.05
N SER A 330 9.32 -14.00 -1.28
CA SER A 330 8.63 -15.29 -1.35
C SER A 330 7.16 -15.16 -0.94
N THR A 331 6.41 -16.24 -1.07
CA THR A 331 5.05 -16.35 -0.55
C THR A 331 4.94 -17.54 0.39
N VAL A 332 4.11 -17.43 1.43
CA VAL A 332 3.72 -18.54 2.29
C VAL A 332 2.25 -18.83 2.05
N ALA A 333 1.98 -19.95 1.39
CA ALA A 333 0.64 -20.41 1.04
C ALA A 333 0.14 -21.44 2.05
N VAL A 334 -1.15 -21.35 2.39
CA VAL A 334 -1.85 -22.37 3.19
C VAL A 334 -2.80 -23.11 2.27
N PHE A 335 -2.76 -24.43 2.34
CA PHE A 335 -3.66 -25.33 1.63
C PHE A 335 -4.57 -26.05 2.62
N ILE A 336 -5.80 -26.32 2.20
CA ILE A 336 -6.76 -27.14 2.94
C ILE A 336 -7.26 -28.19 1.96
N ASP A 337 -7.03 -29.47 2.30
CA ASP A 337 -7.42 -30.61 1.46
C ASP A 337 -6.89 -30.47 0.02
N GLY A 338 -5.59 -30.12 -0.09
CA GLY A 338 -4.89 -29.94 -1.38
C GLY A 338 -5.28 -28.68 -2.17
N THR A 339 -6.24 -27.89 -1.70
CA THR A 339 -6.67 -26.65 -2.36
C THR A 339 -6.04 -25.43 -1.69
N LYS A 340 -5.43 -24.53 -2.47
CA LYS A 340 -4.83 -23.29 -1.94
C LYS A 340 -5.92 -22.39 -1.35
N ALA A 341 -5.90 -22.21 -0.04
CA ALA A 341 -6.86 -21.38 0.69
C ALA A 341 -6.47 -19.90 0.67
N GLY A 342 -5.18 -19.61 0.51
CA GLY A 342 -4.62 -18.26 0.40
C GLY A 342 -3.13 -18.23 0.65
N ASP A 343 -2.54 -17.04 0.69
CA ASP A 343 -1.12 -16.85 0.98
C ASP A 343 -0.83 -15.48 1.59
N VAL A 344 0.37 -15.34 2.16
CA VAL A 344 0.95 -14.05 2.55
C VAL A 344 2.24 -13.79 1.79
N THR A 345 2.38 -12.57 1.26
CA THR A 345 3.60 -12.10 0.62
C THR A 345 4.66 -11.79 1.68
N VAL A 346 5.81 -12.46 1.57
CA VAL A 346 6.99 -12.16 2.40
C VAL A 346 7.82 -11.10 1.66
N MET A 347 7.67 -9.85 2.10
CA MET A 347 8.42 -8.73 1.57
C MET A 347 9.92 -8.85 1.91
N PRO A 348 10.82 -8.27 1.09
CA PRO A 348 12.26 -8.24 1.39
C PRO A 348 12.57 -7.59 2.74
N GLN A 349 11.80 -6.57 3.12
CA GLN A 349 11.93 -5.84 4.39
C GLN A 349 10.70 -6.09 5.28
N PRO A 350 10.88 -6.15 6.61
CA PRO A 350 12.16 -6.04 7.33
C PRO A 350 13.06 -7.29 7.19
N PRO A 351 14.38 -7.17 7.43
CA PRO A 351 15.32 -8.22 7.09
C PRO A 351 15.33 -9.37 8.13
N VAL A 352 14.87 -9.09 9.36
CA VAL A 352 14.91 -10.01 10.51
C VAL A 352 13.60 -9.96 11.30
N GLY A 353 13.45 -10.88 12.26
CA GLY A 353 12.31 -10.93 13.16
C GLY A 353 11.18 -11.80 12.66
N ILE A 354 10.32 -12.22 13.59
CA ILE A 354 9.17 -13.08 13.29
C ILE A 354 8.15 -12.30 12.45
N MET A 355 7.75 -12.90 11.33
CA MET A 355 6.62 -12.44 10.54
C MET A 355 5.41 -13.25 10.94
N LYS A 356 4.32 -12.57 11.27
CA LYS A 356 3.01 -13.19 11.41
C LYS A 356 2.24 -13.03 10.12
N GLY A 357 1.50 -14.07 9.76
CA GLY A 357 0.61 -14.06 8.62
C GLY A 357 -0.76 -14.57 9.02
N SER A 358 -1.82 -13.89 8.59
CA SER A 358 -3.18 -14.34 8.82
C SER A 358 -4.13 -13.92 7.71
N PHE A 359 -5.06 -14.78 7.33
CA PHE A 359 -6.11 -14.45 6.36
C PHE A 359 -7.35 -15.30 6.57
N MET A 360 -8.49 -14.78 6.12
CA MET A 360 -9.78 -15.45 6.23
C MET A 360 -9.85 -16.69 5.33
N ILE A 361 -10.33 -17.81 5.88
CA ILE A 361 -10.48 -19.11 5.21
C ILE A 361 -11.88 -19.71 5.38
N ASP A 362 -12.88 -18.88 5.70
CA ASP A 362 -14.26 -19.28 6.00
C ASP A 362 -14.85 -20.27 4.99
N SER A 363 -14.83 -19.92 3.69
CA SER A 363 -15.41 -20.76 2.64
C SER A 363 -14.69 -22.10 2.56
N PHE A 364 -13.35 -22.11 2.61
CA PHE A 364 -12.56 -23.34 2.53
C PHE A 364 -12.82 -24.27 3.72
N VAL A 365 -12.94 -23.74 4.93
CA VAL A 365 -13.28 -24.53 6.11
C VAL A 365 -14.71 -25.08 6.00
N GLN A 366 -15.68 -24.25 5.62
CA GLN A 366 -17.07 -24.67 5.47
C GLN A 366 -17.23 -25.75 4.40
N ASP A 367 -16.64 -25.55 3.23
CA ASP A 367 -16.67 -26.51 2.11
C ASP A 367 -15.96 -27.82 2.48
N THR A 368 -14.85 -27.75 3.21
CA THR A 368 -14.11 -28.96 3.65
C THR A 368 -14.89 -29.72 4.71
N LEU A 369 -15.48 -29.05 5.70
CA LEU A 369 -16.33 -29.68 6.70
C LEU A 369 -17.55 -30.37 6.07
N ALA A 370 -18.19 -29.70 5.10
CA ALA A 370 -19.30 -30.26 4.35
C ALA A 370 -18.92 -31.53 3.57
N ARG A 371 -17.71 -31.58 3.00
CA ARG A 371 -17.21 -32.74 2.24
C ARG A 371 -16.68 -33.88 3.11
N THR A 372 -16.02 -33.58 4.23
CA THR A 372 -15.17 -34.56 4.94
C THR A 372 -15.66 -34.96 6.32
N ALA A 373 -16.42 -34.10 7.01
CA ALA A 373 -16.71 -34.27 8.44
C ALA A 373 -18.20 -34.31 8.79
N GLY A 374 -19.09 -34.09 7.81
CA GLY A 374 -20.54 -34.16 7.99
C GLY A 374 -21.08 -33.09 8.96
N PRO A 375 -22.33 -33.23 9.45
CA PRO A 375 -23.01 -32.19 10.23
C PRO A 375 -22.40 -31.88 11.61
N ASN A 376 -21.52 -32.75 12.14
CA ASN A 376 -20.84 -32.58 13.43
C ASN A 376 -19.33 -32.28 13.28
N GLY A 377 -18.87 -32.00 12.06
CA GLY A 377 -17.47 -31.68 11.81
C GLY A 377 -16.99 -30.45 12.58
N THR A 378 -15.74 -30.48 13.03
CA THR A 378 -15.10 -29.36 13.73
C THR A 378 -13.79 -28.97 13.03
N VAL A 379 -13.25 -27.78 13.31
CA VAL A 379 -11.93 -27.40 12.76
C VAL A 379 -10.85 -28.44 13.12
N ALA A 380 -10.93 -29.03 14.32
CA ALA A 380 -10.02 -30.08 14.73
C ALA A 380 -10.09 -31.33 13.83
N SER A 381 -11.27 -31.68 13.30
CA SER A 381 -11.41 -32.84 12.43
C SER A 381 -10.76 -32.65 11.05
N ILE A 382 -10.51 -31.41 10.61
CA ILE A 382 -9.87 -31.11 9.31
C ILE A 382 -8.43 -30.61 9.45
N ALA A 383 -7.90 -30.49 10.67
CA ALA A 383 -6.56 -29.94 10.92
C ALA A 383 -5.44 -30.74 10.22
N HIS A 384 -5.61 -32.06 10.10
CA HIS A 384 -4.67 -32.94 9.40
C HIS A 384 -4.64 -32.75 7.88
N LEU A 385 -5.60 -32.00 7.32
CA LEU A 385 -5.69 -31.66 5.90
C LEU A 385 -5.04 -30.30 5.58
N VAL A 386 -4.52 -29.60 6.59
CA VAL A 386 -3.89 -28.30 6.44
C VAL A 386 -2.40 -28.50 6.16
N SER A 387 -1.90 -27.86 5.11
CA SER A 387 -0.46 -27.82 4.80
C SER A 387 -0.01 -26.41 4.45
N ILE A 388 1.30 -26.18 4.55
CA ILE A 388 1.96 -24.92 4.23
C ILE A 388 3.00 -25.16 3.15
N GLU A 389 3.04 -24.28 2.15
CA GLU A 389 4.08 -24.23 1.13
C GLU A 389 4.76 -22.86 1.16
N ILE A 390 6.09 -22.85 1.04
CA ILE A 390 6.87 -21.62 0.86
C ILE A 390 7.41 -21.62 -0.57
N THR A 391 6.97 -20.67 -1.38
CA THR A 391 7.38 -20.58 -2.79
C THR A 391 8.31 -19.39 -2.99
N LYS A 392 9.51 -19.66 -3.50
CA LYS A 392 10.47 -18.64 -3.91
C LYS A 392 10.06 -18.00 -5.25
N VAL A 393 10.28 -16.71 -5.39
CA VAL A 393 10.25 -16.02 -6.69
C VAL A 393 11.67 -15.97 -7.28
N SER A 394 11.87 -16.45 -8.51
CA SER A 394 13.19 -16.64 -9.12
C SER A 394 13.99 -15.33 -9.33
N ARG A 395 15.32 -15.48 -9.45
CA ARG A 395 16.40 -14.50 -9.21
C ARG A 395 16.19 -13.06 -9.74
N MET A 396 16.39 -12.11 -8.83
CA MET A 396 16.59 -10.68 -9.09
C MET A 396 18.06 -10.37 -9.39
N ILE A 397 18.34 -9.65 -10.48
CA ILE A 397 19.66 -9.04 -10.75
C ILE A 397 19.43 -7.53 -10.89
N LEU A 398 19.99 -6.74 -9.97
CA LEU A 398 20.00 -5.27 -10.02
C LEU A 398 21.13 -4.79 -10.92
N VAL A 399 20.81 -4.00 -11.94
CA VAL A 399 21.78 -3.17 -12.66
C VAL A 399 21.41 -1.72 -12.36
N ILE A 400 22.16 -1.10 -11.45
CA ILE A 400 22.06 0.33 -11.19
C ILE A 400 22.96 1.02 -12.22
N ASP A 401 22.44 2.00 -12.96
CA ASP A 401 23.29 2.87 -13.77
C ASP A 401 24.21 3.66 -12.81
N PRO A 402 25.55 3.46 -12.87
CA PRO A 402 26.48 4.15 -11.98
C PRO A 402 26.42 5.67 -12.11
N SER A 403 25.87 6.21 -13.19
CA SER A 403 25.70 7.64 -13.42
C SER A 403 24.56 8.28 -12.61
N LEU A 404 23.68 7.48 -11.99
CA LEU A 404 22.59 7.94 -11.12
C LEU A 404 22.98 7.98 -9.63
N ALA A 405 24.18 7.48 -9.30
CA ALA A 405 24.77 7.61 -7.98
C ALA A 405 25.69 8.85 -7.98
N VAL A 406 25.10 10.05 -7.94
CA VAL A 406 25.87 11.28 -7.81
C VAL A 406 25.64 11.89 -6.43
N ASN A 407 26.77 12.08 -5.74
CA ASN A 407 27.10 12.74 -4.46
C ASN A 407 25.97 13.25 -3.55
#